data_AF-A0AAD2ES59-F1
#
_entry.id   AF-A0AAD2ES59-F1
#
_cell.length_a   1.000
_cell.length_b   1.000
_cell.length_c   1.000
_cell.angle_alpha   90.00
_cell.angle_beta   90.00
_cell.angle_gamma   90.00
#
_symmetry.space_group_name_H-M   'P 1'
#
loop_
_entity.id
_entity.type
_entity.pdbx_description
1 polymer ?
#
loop_
_entity_poly.entity_id
_entity_poly.type
_entity_poly.pdbx_seq_one_letter_code
_entity_poly.pdbx_strand_id
1 'polypeptide(L)'
;MIVESSDNKGKPSVGRRVGKFVVFNMIPGYPVYKALKAAKETASTGAATVHDLVAELEKRKPQKKIVRTYREALALRTPESLPLKAIAQSCLNRKRLCLAVVTIALAYAVGGALGGSFLTAFTGLLALCLPMLFVAKFEHQLWQLDTGPLRPDAPLGGFREFFRSKGVWLRLVSPHLFR
;
A
#
# COMPACT_ATOMS: atom_id res chain seq x y z
N MET A 1 -43.85 51.72 39.44
CA MET A 1 -43.96 52.12 38.01
C MET A 1 -43.18 51.09 37.21
N ILE A 2 -43.85 50.18 36.47
CA ILE A 2 -44.09 50.28 35.01
C ILE A 2 -42.75 50.04 34.27
N VAL A 3 -42.48 49.01 33.47
CA VAL A 3 -43.24 47.93 32.81
C VAL A 3 -42.27 46.76 32.59
N GLU A 4 -42.67 45.53 32.90
CA GLU A 4 -41.99 44.32 32.44
C GLU A 4 -42.44 44.04 30.99
N SER A 5 -41.60 44.41 30.03
CA SER A 5 -41.81 44.13 28.60
C SER A 5 -40.91 42.96 28.22
N SER A 6 -41.44 41.73 28.23
CA SER A 6 -40.77 40.57 27.64
C SER A 6 -41.67 39.93 26.58
N ASP A 7 -41.70 40.67 25.46
CA ASP A 7 -41.74 40.20 24.07
C ASP A 7 -41.73 38.67 23.90
N ASN A 8 -42.93 38.14 23.64
CA ASN A 8 -43.20 36.77 23.22
C ASN A 8 -42.65 36.56 21.79
N LYS A 9 -41.33 36.36 21.66
CA LYS A 9 -40.70 35.99 20.39
C LYS A 9 -40.45 34.49 20.33
N GLY A 10 -41.20 33.87 19.42
CA GLY A 10 -41.28 32.43 19.21
C GLY A 10 -39.93 31.75 19.13
N LYS A 11 -39.73 30.78 20.04
CA LYS A 11 -38.68 29.78 19.96
C LYS A 11 -38.81 29.09 18.59
N PRO A 12 -37.80 29.15 17.69
CA PRO A 12 -37.84 28.37 16.46
C PRO A 12 -37.86 26.90 16.85
N SER A 13 -38.99 26.26 16.56
CA SER A 13 -39.31 24.93 17.04
C SER A 13 -38.20 23.94 16.68
N VAL A 14 -37.66 23.27 17.70
CA VAL A 14 -36.77 22.11 17.55
C VAL A 14 -37.38 21.08 16.59
N GLY A 15 -38.72 20.99 16.55
CA GLY A 15 -39.49 20.20 15.58
C GLY A 15 -39.25 20.55 14.11
N ARG A 16 -38.96 21.81 13.75
CA ARG A 16 -38.65 22.20 12.36
C ARG A 16 -37.26 21.73 11.91
N ARG A 17 -36.34 21.59 12.86
CA ARG A 17 -34.96 21.11 12.62
C ARG A 17 -34.92 19.59 12.50
N VAL A 18 -35.72 18.88 13.31
CA VAL A 18 -35.91 17.42 13.21
C VAL A 18 -36.72 17.06 11.96
N GLY A 19 -37.77 17.82 11.64
CA GLY A 19 -38.57 17.62 10.42
C GLY A 19 -37.75 17.75 9.13
N LYS A 20 -36.84 18.73 9.05
CA LYS A 20 -35.90 18.81 7.92
C LYS A 20 -34.94 17.64 7.85
N PHE A 21 -34.49 17.09 8.99
CA PHE A 21 -33.59 15.94 9.05
C PHE A 21 -34.26 14.65 8.57
N VAL A 22 -35.52 14.45 8.95
CA VAL A 22 -36.35 13.30 8.52
C VAL A 22 -36.69 13.40 7.04
N VAL A 23 -37.11 14.58 6.56
CA VAL A 23 -37.42 14.81 5.15
C VAL A 23 -36.18 14.65 4.26
N PHE A 24 -34.99 15.09 4.71
CA PHE A 24 -33.75 14.89 3.94
C PHE A 24 -33.26 13.44 3.93
N ASN A 25 -33.48 12.67 5.00
CA ASN A 25 -33.15 11.24 5.03
C ASN A 25 -34.15 10.36 4.25
N MET A 26 -35.34 10.89 3.94
CA MET A 26 -36.33 10.21 3.10
C MET A 26 -36.04 10.31 1.59
N ILE A 27 -35.08 11.14 1.17
CA ILE A 27 -34.65 11.20 -0.23
C ILE A 27 -33.69 10.03 -0.49
N PRO A 28 -34.08 9.01 -1.28
CA PRO A 28 -33.22 7.87 -1.57
C PRO A 28 -31.96 8.36 -2.28
N GLY A 29 -30.80 8.24 -1.61
CA GLY A 29 -29.49 8.63 -2.14
C GLY A 29 -28.78 9.79 -1.42
N TYR A 30 -29.48 10.61 -0.62
CA TYR A 30 -28.82 11.70 0.13
C TYR A 30 -27.83 11.25 1.22
N PRO A 31 -28.10 10.21 2.04
CA PRO A 31 -27.10 9.70 2.99
C PRO A 31 -25.85 9.14 2.27
N VAL A 32 -26.03 8.54 1.09
CA VAL A 32 -24.92 8.05 0.25
C VAL A 32 -24.11 9.21 -0.33
N TYR A 33 -24.78 10.25 -0.83
CA TYR A 33 -24.12 11.46 -1.31
C TYR A 33 -23.32 12.16 -0.21
N LYS A 34 -23.88 12.25 1.00
CA LYS A 34 -23.20 12.85 2.17
C LYS A 34 -22.00 12.00 2.59
N ALA A 35 -22.12 10.67 2.57
CA ALA A 35 -21.02 9.75 2.85
C ALA A 35 -19.91 9.85 1.80
N LEU A 36 -20.26 9.95 0.51
CA LEU A 36 -19.30 10.14 -0.58
C LEU A 36 -18.59 11.50 -0.50
N LYS A 37 -19.33 12.56 -0.16
CA LYS A 37 -18.74 13.90 0.03
C LYS A 37 -17.78 13.91 1.21
N ALA A 38 -18.16 13.32 2.34
CA ALA A 38 -17.30 13.18 3.52
C ALA A 38 -16.07 12.30 3.25
N ALA A 39 -16.24 11.21 2.49
CA ALA A 39 -15.14 10.36 2.06
C ALA A 39 -14.18 11.09 1.11
N LYS A 40 -14.70 11.89 0.17
CA LYS A 40 -13.90 12.73 -0.72
C LYS A 40 -13.14 13.81 0.06
N GLU A 41 -13.77 14.47 1.02
CA GLU A 41 -13.13 15.45 1.90
C GLU A 41 -12.05 14.79 2.77
N THR A 42 -12.30 13.59 3.30
CA THR A 42 -11.32 12.86 4.11
C THR A 42 -10.16 12.35 3.24
N ALA A 43 -10.44 11.89 2.02
CA ALA A 43 -9.44 11.48 1.05
C ALA A 43 -8.60 12.66 0.55
N SER A 44 -9.20 13.83 0.30
CA SER A 44 -8.46 15.03 -0.09
C SER A 44 -7.59 15.55 1.04
N THR A 45 -8.08 15.47 2.28
CA THR A 45 -7.31 15.86 3.47
C THR A 45 -6.16 14.88 3.70
N GLY A 46 -6.41 13.57 3.54
CA GLY A 46 -5.36 12.54 3.58
C GLY A 46 -4.33 12.67 2.45
N ALA A 47 -4.75 13.09 1.26
CA ALA A 47 -3.83 13.37 0.16
C ALA A 47 -2.95 14.60 0.45
N ALA A 48 -3.52 15.65 1.05
CA ALA A 48 -2.77 16.83 1.47
C ALA A 48 -1.74 16.50 2.56
N THR A 49 -2.11 15.70 3.57
CA THR A 49 -1.15 15.27 4.61
C THR A 49 -0.04 14.39 4.06
N VAL A 50 -0.35 13.50 3.11
CA VAL A 50 0.68 12.71 2.42
C VAL A 50 1.60 13.61 1.60
N HIS A 51 1.06 14.64 0.93
CA HIS A 51 1.86 15.58 0.15
C HIS A 51 2.78 16.43 1.04
N ASP A 52 2.29 16.90 2.20
CA ASP A 52 3.09 17.63 3.18
C ASP A 52 4.17 16.75 3.79
N LEU A 53 3.85 15.49 4.13
CA LEU A 53 4.84 14.51 4.57
C LEU A 53 5.91 14.24 3.51
N VAL A 54 5.52 14.16 2.23
CA VAL A 54 6.47 14.00 1.13
C VAL A 54 7.35 15.23 1.00
N ALA A 55 6.79 16.44 1.08
CA ALA A 55 7.55 17.69 1.03
C ALA A 55 8.51 17.85 2.22
N GLU A 56 8.10 17.44 3.42
CA GLU A 56 8.98 17.40 4.60
C GLU A 56 10.08 16.35 4.47
N LEU A 57 9.76 15.17 3.90
CA LEU A 57 10.74 14.12 3.61
C LEU A 57 11.75 14.56 2.54
N GLU A 58 11.32 15.34 1.55
CA GLU A 58 12.22 15.93 0.55
C GLU A 58 13.16 16.96 1.15
N LYS A 59 12.68 17.80 2.07
CA LYS A 59 13.52 18.76 2.82
C LYS A 59 14.51 18.08 3.77
N ARG A 60 14.12 16.96 4.38
CA ARG A 60 14.98 16.13 5.25
C ARG A 60 15.88 15.17 4.49
N LYS A 61 15.74 15.08 3.16
CA LYS A 61 16.52 14.16 2.36
C LYS A 61 17.99 14.63 2.35
N PRO A 62 18.95 13.81 2.80
CA PRO A 62 20.35 14.17 2.66
C PRO A 62 20.66 14.42 1.17
N GLN A 63 21.29 15.56 0.86
CA GLN A 63 21.51 16.05 -0.51
C GLN A 63 22.31 15.08 -1.39
N LYS A 64 23.09 14.17 -0.78
CA LYS A 64 23.66 13.03 -1.47
C LYS A 64 22.71 11.85 -1.33
N LYS A 65 22.11 11.44 -2.45
CA LYS A 65 21.58 10.08 -2.62
C LYS A 65 22.77 9.15 -2.40
N ILE A 66 22.91 8.59 -1.20
CA ILE A 66 23.99 7.64 -0.89
C ILE A 66 23.65 6.35 -1.65
N VAL A 67 24.09 6.29 -2.90
CA VAL A 67 24.03 5.07 -3.67
C VAL A 67 25.17 4.21 -3.16
N ARG A 68 24.87 3.40 -2.13
CA ARG A 68 25.87 2.53 -1.52
C ARG A 68 26.35 1.52 -2.55
N THR A 69 27.65 1.25 -2.53
CA THR A 69 28.24 0.11 -3.24
C THR A 69 28.01 -1.17 -2.43
N TYR A 70 28.13 -2.34 -3.06
CA TYR A 70 27.95 -3.62 -2.37
C TYR A 70 28.95 -3.77 -1.22
N ARG A 71 30.18 -3.30 -1.43
CA ARG A 71 31.23 -3.28 -0.42
C ARG A 71 30.91 -2.38 0.77
N GLU A 72 30.41 -1.17 0.52
CA GLU A 72 29.96 -0.25 1.57
C GLU A 72 28.78 -0.84 2.37
N ALA A 73 27.85 -1.52 1.68
CA ALA A 73 26.72 -2.17 2.33
C ALA A 73 27.16 -3.32 3.24
N LEU A 74 28.19 -4.08 2.84
CA LEU A 74 28.80 -5.12 3.68
C LEU A 74 29.64 -4.55 4.83
N ALA A 75 30.34 -3.43 4.62
CA ALA A 75 31.15 -2.80 5.67
C ALA A 75 30.29 -2.24 6.82
N LEU A 76 29.05 -1.84 6.54
CA LEU A 76 28.09 -1.35 7.54
C LEU A 76 27.34 -2.46 8.27
N ARG A 77 27.65 -3.71 7.94
CA ARG A 77 26.95 -4.86 8.49
C ARG A 77 27.40 -5.10 9.93
N THR A 78 26.45 -5.15 10.87
CA THR A 78 26.75 -5.41 12.28
C THR A 78 27.32 -6.82 12.47
N PRO A 79 28.23 -7.06 13.45
CA PRO A 79 28.81 -8.38 13.68
C PRO A 79 27.76 -9.44 14.03
N GLU A 80 26.65 -9.04 14.65
CA GLU A 80 25.49 -9.88 15.01
C GLU A 80 24.59 -10.27 13.82
N SER A 81 24.89 -9.79 12.62
CA SER A 81 24.03 -10.03 11.46
C SER A 81 24.16 -11.46 10.91
N LEU A 82 23.02 -12.07 10.62
CA LEU A 82 22.90 -13.41 10.00
C LEU A 82 23.77 -13.54 8.75
N PRO A 83 24.46 -14.67 8.49
CA PRO A 83 25.29 -14.83 7.29
C PRO A 83 24.48 -14.64 5.99
N LEU A 84 25.12 -14.10 4.94
CA LEU A 84 24.44 -13.77 3.67
C LEU A 84 23.68 -14.96 3.07
N LYS A 85 24.23 -16.18 3.23
CA LYS A 85 23.58 -17.42 2.79
C LYS A 85 22.25 -17.67 3.52
N ALA A 86 22.19 -17.42 4.83
CA ALA A 86 20.96 -17.56 5.62
C ALA A 86 19.92 -16.50 5.24
N ILE A 87 20.37 -15.27 4.95
CA ILE A 87 19.50 -14.21 4.43
C ILE A 87 18.90 -14.62 3.09
N ALA A 88 19.72 -15.11 2.15
CA ALA A 88 19.24 -15.60 0.84
C ALA A 88 18.21 -16.73 0.99
N GLN A 89 18.47 -17.71 1.84
CA GLN A 89 17.53 -18.80 2.13
C GLN A 89 16.22 -18.28 2.74
N SER A 90 16.29 -17.32 3.66
CA SER A 90 15.09 -16.71 4.25
C SER A 90 14.25 -15.95 3.21
N CYS A 91 14.89 -15.22 2.29
CA CYS A 91 14.23 -14.55 1.18
C CYS A 91 13.57 -15.54 0.22
N LEU A 92 14.26 -16.65 -0.11
CA LEU A 92 13.69 -17.72 -0.94
C LEU A 92 12.46 -18.37 -0.30
N ASN A 93 12.54 -18.72 0.99
CA ASN A 93 11.42 -19.33 1.70
C ASN A 93 10.20 -18.38 1.75
N ARG A 94 10.43 -17.09 2.01
CA ARG A 94 9.37 -16.08 2.00
C ARG A 94 8.79 -15.87 0.60
N LYS A 95 9.62 -15.88 -0.46
CA LYS A 95 9.15 -15.84 -1.85
C LYS A 95 8.25 -17.02 -2.17
N ARG A 96 8.65 -18.24 -1.78
CA ARG A 96 7.85 -19.47 -1.98
C ARG A 96 6.52 -19.40 -1.24
N LEU A 97 6.52 -18.93 0.00
CA LEU A 97 5.30 -18.70 0.76
C LEU A 97 4.38 -17.69 0.07
N CYS A 98 4.92 -16.56 -0.40
CA CYS A 98 4.14 -15.56 -1.12
C CYS A 98 3.59 -16.11 -2.44
N LEU A 99 4.36 -16.89 -3.19
CA LEU A 99 3.87 -17.57 -4.41
C LEU A 99 2.75 -18.56 -4.09
N ALA A 100 2.86 -19.33 -3.00
CA ALA A 100 1.78 -20.21 -2.56
C ALA A 100 0.49 -19.41 -2.25
N VAL A 101 0.61 -18.28 -1.54
CA VAL A 101 -0.52 -17.39 -1.27
C VAL A 101 -1.09 -16.80 -2.57
N VAL A 102 -0.26 -16.42 -3.54
CA VAL A 102 -0.71 -15.98 -4.87
C VAL A 102 -1.53 -17.08 -5.55
N THR A 103 -1.07 -18.33 -5.53
CA THR A 103 -1.83 -19.43 -6.14
C THR A 103 -3.18 -19.68 -5.48
N ILE A 104 -3.25 -19.57 -4.14
CA ILE A 104 -4.52 -19.71 -3.40
C ILE A 104 -5.47 -18.54 -3.72
N ALA A 105 -4.96 -17.30 -3.71
CA ALA A 105 -5.75 -16.12 -4.05
C ALA A 105 -6.25 -16.16 -5.51
N LEU A 106 -5.44 -16.71 -6.42
CA LEU A 106 -5.83 -16.88 -7.82
C LEU A 106 -6.95 -17.93 -7.94
N ALA A 107 -6.82 -19.07 -7.27
CA ALA A 107 -7.88 -20.07 -7.23
C ALA A 107 -9.18 -19.52 -6.65
N TYR A 108 -9.08 -18.70 -5.59
CA TYR A 108 -10.23 -18.01 -5.01
C TYR A 108 -10.88 -17.01 -5.98
N ALA A 109 -10.08 -16.21 -6.68
CA ALA A 109 -10.59 -15.26 -7.68
C ALA A 109 -11.27 -15.97 -8.86
N VAL A 110 -10.69 -17.07 -9.36
CA VAL A 110 -11.27 -17.91 -10.41
C VAL A 110 -12.57 -18.55 -9.94
N GLY A 111 -12.60 -19.10 -8.71
CA GLY A 111 -13.83 -19.65 -8.12
C GLY A 111 -14.94 -18.60 -8.00
N GLY A 112 -14.60 -17.39 -7.57
CA GLY A 112 -15.54 -16.26 -7.51
C GLY A 112 -16.09 -15.86 -8.88
N ALA A 113 -15.23 -15.86 -9.91
CA ALA A 113 -15.62 -15.56 -11.29
C ALA A 113 -16.55 -16.62 -11.88
N LEU A 114 -16.23 -17.90 -11.69
CA LEU A 114 -17.09 -19.02 -12.14
C LEU A 114 -18.42 -19.08 -11.38
N GLY A 115 -18.44 -18.70 -10.10
CA GLY A 115 -19.64 -18.61 -9.29
C GLY A 115 -20.50 -17.35 -9.54
N GLY A 116 -20.18 -16.54 -10.55
CA GLY A 116 -20.94 -15.33 -10.90
C GLY A 116 -20.88 -14.20 -9.85
N SER A 117 -20.03 -14.33 -8.83
CA SER A 117 -19.93 -13.39 -7.72
C SER A 117 -18.83 -12.36 -8.01
N PHE A 118 -19.20 -11.25 -8.64
CA PHE A 118 -18.27 -10.15 -8.98
C PHE A 118 -17.47 -9.65 -7.78
N LEU A 119 -18.12 -9.52 -6.62
CA LEU A 119 -17.45 -9.05 -5.40
C LEU A 119 -16.35 -10.01 -4.94
N THR A 120 -16.59 -11.31 -4.99
CA THR A 120 -15.62 -12.37 -4.66
C THR A 120 -14.45 -12.39 -5.65
N ALA A 121 -14.74 -12.25 -6.94
CA ALA A 121 -13.71 -12.17 -7.97
C ALA A 121 -12.82 -10.92 -7.79
N PHE A 122 -13.43 -9.78 -7.50
CA PHE A 122 -12.73 -8.51 -7.29
C PHE A 122 -11.88 -8.50 -6.01
N THR A 123 -12.41 -9.02 -4.90
CA THR A 123 -11.64 -9.14 -3.65
C THR A 123 -10.50 -10.13 -3.79
N GLY A 124 -10.71 -11.25 -4.50
CA GLY A 124 -9.64 -12.18 -4.85
C GLY A 124 -8.55 -11.53 -5.69
N LEU A 125 -8.92 -10.70 -6.68
CA LEU A 125 -7.96 -9.95 -7.51
C LEU A 125 -7.15 -8.94 -6.69
N LEU A 126 -7.80 -8.18 -5.81
CA LEU A 126 -7.10 -7.25 -4.90
C LEU A 126 -6.15 -8.00 -3.94
N ALA A 127 -6.57 -9.17 -3.45
CA ALA A 127 -5.76 -10.01 -2.59
C ALA A 127 -4.50 -10.55 -3.29
N LEU A 128 -4.46 -10.59 -4.63
CA LEU A 128 -3.26 -10.97 -5.40
C LEU A 128 -2.19 -9.87 -5.42
N CYS A 129 -2.58 -8.60 -5.35
CA CYS A 129 -1.66 -7.48 -5.51
C CYS A 129 -0.58 -7.44 -4.42
N LEU A 130 -0.96 -7.60 -3.16
CA LEU A 130 -0.04 -7.53 -2.03
C LEU A 130 1.03 -8.64 -2.05
N PRO A 131 0.69 -9.94 -2.15
CA PRO A 131 1.69 -11.00 -2.20
C PRO A 131 2.55 -10.90 -3.47
N MET A 132 2.04 -10.40 -4.60
CA MET A 132 2.87 -10.10 -5.78
C MET A 132 3.94 -9.04 -5.52
N LEU A 133 3.61 -7.96 -4.79
CA LEU A 133 4.60 -6.97 -4.38
C LEU A 133 5.68 -7.57 -3.47
N PHE A 134 5.30 -8.48 -2.57
CA PHE A 134 6.27 -9.19 -1.73
C PHE A 134 7.17 -10.12 -2.55
N VAL A 135 6.64 -10.85 -3.54
CA VAL A 135 7.44 -11.65 -4.47
C VAL A 135 8.47 -10.76 -5.18
N ALA A 136 8.05 -9.62 -5.72
CA ALA A 136 8.95 -8.68 -6.37
C ALA A 136 10.03 -8.11 -5.42
N LYS A 137 9.66 -7.81 -4.18
CA LYS A 137 10.59 -7.35 -3.15
C LYS A 137 11.65 -8.39 -2.82
N PHE A 138 11.26 -9.64 -2.57
CA PHE A 138 12.22 -10.70 -2.22
C PHE A 138 13.09 -11.09 -3.42
N GLU A 139 12.54 -11.06 -4.64
CA GLU A 139 13.31 -11.31 -5.85
C GLU A 139 14.34 -10.20 -6.12
N HIS A 140 13.97 -8.94 -5.88
CA HIS A 140 14.90 -7.82 -5.97
C HIS A 140 16.07 -7.97 -4.99
N GLN A 141 15.80 -8.41 -3.75
CA GLN A 141 16.83 -8.68 -2.75
C GLN A 141 17.75 -9.84 -3.16
N LEU A 142 17.20 -10.93 -3.71
CA LEU A 142 17.99 -12.04 -4.24
C LEU A 142 18.86 -11.59 -5.40
N TRP A 143 18.30 -10.82 -6.32
CA TRP A 143 19.04 -10.24 -7.44
C TRP A 143 20.20 -9.36 -6.96
N GLN A 144 20.01 -8.54 -5.92
CA GLN A 144 21.09 -7.74 -5.32
C GLN A 144 22.18 -8.61 -4.66
N LEU A 145 21.78 -9.73 -4.03
CA LEU A 145 22.73 -10.68 -3.45
C LEU A 145 23.55 -11.42 -4.53
N ASP A 146 22.95 -11.70 -5.69
CA ASP A 146 23.62 -12.38 -6.80
C ASP A 146 24.51 -11.43 -7.62
N THR A 147 24.05 -10.19 -7.87
CA THR A 147 24.81 -9.21 -8.66
C THR A 147 25.85 -8.44 -7.86
N GLY A 148 25.67 -8.31 -6.54
CA GLY A 148 26.57 -7.59 -5.65
C GLY A 148 28.02 -8.11 -5.68
N PRO A 149 28.27 -9.42 -5.51
CA PRO A 149 29.61 -10.00 -5.59
C PRO A 149 30.28 -9.83 -6.95
N LEU A 150 29.50 -9.81 -8.03
CA LEU A 150 30.01 -9.66 -9.40
C LEU A 150 30.43 -8.21 -9.72
N ARG A 151 29.90 -7.23 -8.97
CA ARG A 151 30.16 -5.80 -9.17
C ARG A 151 30.28 -5.09 -7.81
N PRO A 152 31.33 -5.35 -7.04
CA PRO A 152 31.45 -4.90 -5.65
C PRO A 152 31.49 -3.36 -5.50
N ASP A 153 32.08 -2.69 -6.49
CA ASP A 153 32.29 -1.23 -6.50
C ASP A 153 31.20 -0.47 -7.27
N ALA A 154 30.28 -1.19 -7.92
CA ALA A 154 29.16 -0.57 -8.59
C ALA A 154 28.06 -0.18 -7.57
N PRO A 155 27.30 0.89 -7.85
CA PRO A 155 26.11 1.22 -7.06
C PRO A 155 25.14 0.04 -6.98
N LEU A 156 24.56 -0.25 -5.81
CA LEU A 156 23.51 -1.26 -5.69
C LEU A 156 22.35 -0.93 -6.64
N GLY A 157 21.98 -1.90 -7.46
CA GLY A 157 20.94 -1.70 -8.45
C GLY A 157 19.56 -1.50 -7.81
N GLY A 158 18.85 -0.48 -8.27
CA GLY A 158 17.48 -0.17 -7.82
C GLY A 158 16.42 -1.03 -8.51
N PHE A 159 15.16 -0.87 -8.09
CA PHE A 159 14.01 -1.55 -8.74
C PHE A 159 13.93 -1.30 -10.25
N ARG A 160 14.28 -0.08 -10.70
CA ARG A 160 14.25 0.26 -12.13
C ARG A 160 15.22 -0.59 -12.96
N GLU A 161 16.42 -0.84 -12.43
CA GLU A 161 17.42 -1.67 -13.11
C GLU A 161 17.06 -3.15 -13.03
N PHE A 162 16.49 -3.57 -11.90
CA PHE A 162 15.93 -4.91 -11.75
C PHE A 162 14.88 -5.21 -12.82
N PHE A 163 13.85 -4.38 -12.97
CA PHE A 163 12.82 -4.58 -14.01
C PHE A 163 13.35 -4.46 -15.44
N ARG A 164 14.49 -3.80 -15.65
CA ARG A 164 15.16 -3.71 -16.95
C ARG A 164 16.03 -4.93 -17.26
N SER A 165 16.31 -5.79 -16.27
CA SER A 165 17.12 -6.99 -16.47
C SER A 165 16.36 -8.03 -17.33
N LYS A 166 17.09 -8.79 -18.15
CA LYS A 166 16.48 -9.81 -19.03
C LYS A 166 15.94 -10.96 -18.16
N GLY A 167 14.70 -11.38 -18.43
CA GLY A 167 14.09 -12.55 -17.77
C GLY A 167 13.44 -12.29 -16.41
N VAL A 168 13.17 -11.04 -16.03
CA VAL A 168 12.51 -10.68 -14.75
C VAL A 168 11.17 -11.38 -14.56
N TRP A 169 10.36 -11.45 -15.62
CA TRP A 169 9.05 -12.09 -15.55
C TRP A 169 9.17 -13.60 -15.26
N LEU A 170 10.11 -14.29 -15.90
CA LEU A 170 10.39 -15.69 -15.61
C LEU A 170 10.93 -15.87 -14.19
N ARG A 171 11.77 -14.94 -13.72
CA ARG A 171 12.35 -14.96 -12.38
C ARG A 171 11.29 -14.76 -11.29
N LEU A 172 10.34 -13.85 -11.49
CA LEU A 172 9.25 -13.59 -10.55
C LEU A 172 8.37 -14.83 -10.34
N VAL A 173 8.02 -15.51 -11.44
CA VAL A 173 7.13 -16.69 -11.41
C VAL A 173 7.90 -17.95 -11.03
N SER A 174 9.20 -18.02 -11.31
CA SER A 174 10.02 -19.17 -10.95
C SER A 174 10.25 -19.25 -9.44
N PRO A 175 9.87 -20.34 -8.75
CA PRO A 175 10.18 -20.55 -7.33
C PRO A 175 11.70 -20.74 -7.05
N HIS A 176 12.52 -20.68 -8.11
CA HIS A 176 13.96 -20.96 -8.24
C HIS A 176 14.41 -22.28 -7.61
N LEU A 177 14.72 -23.20 -8.53
CA LEU A 177 15.18 -24.58 -8.38
C LEU A 177 16.53 -24.83 -9.09
N PHE A 178 17.13 -23.82 -9.72
CA PHE A 178 18.42 -23.99 -10.40
C PHE A 178 19.50 -23.15 -9.73
N ARG A 179 20.39 -23.87 -9.05
CA ARG A 179 21.74 -23.46 -8.74
C ARG A 179 22.67 -24.30 -9.59
#